data_AF-W0PF73-F1
#
_entry.id   AF-W0PF73-F1
#
_cell.length_a   1.000
_cell.length_b   1.000
_cell.length_c   1.000
_cell.angle_alpha   90.00
_cell.angle_beta   90.00
_cell.angle_gamma   90.00
#
_symmetry.space_group_name_H-M   'P 1'
#
loop_
_entity.id
_entity.type
_entity.pdbx_description
1 polymer ?
#
loop_
_entity_poly.entity_id
_entity_poly.type
_entity_poly.pdbx_seq_one_letter_code
_entity_poly.pdbx_strand_id
1 'polypeptide(L)'
;MTLKPSHILQQLEFRNLIRFCHLCQTRSLAQTAAQLGIARSGMSDSISTLEQLCGLSLFRREARQFIPNDSALVLSHHFLRLCLLEDFACRYTQSACHELGWIKIRFPYTAYRGQTSAAFFDAVLRTQRQYQNTLFCIEFYDSYLQESDSREDWAPPWPRLAQFDIVISPILERSGENSFLKAGGWLLLHSQSVEILPGRAGTDNAYRGRVCIPRMPWALLQQATQVCAQLQLDYEYDDRDYLQVMMRPPQDNRVFLVNQLSLDATFDANWQLSPVDSALMSAIELRSYEDHPGAQLLLNNWRRVLDRPASGSQPFSPQTTLKQWHYFGLVAGQNSIRKAAAQLYMAQPALSTQLKRFESVLGSTLIARHQGARQLALTPSGTFIFQVQQGMKHLLASMQSFLHARRLQQHQRLSLGVVPSADVNSRLSELIVNQVAKWQVHYPDVRLEIVEDKQQALVGLLRSQHIHLAFVEDNVSWLVQEAVSAPEPIGLVMAPDLAGRLGIRQGQSLDWRSLRGYPLVLPRRDSGLRKLIDDHCVSQNVTLMADVESDSLNINQRWIAEGKYGSLLPRSAVESLISMNKAWFIALTPVLGRTIRLSYLKNRQLNPVEKNLIDYLRLELDNGLE
;
A
#
# COMPACT_ATOMS: atom_id res chain seq x y z
N MET A 1 -10.09 11.74 20.79
CA MET A 1 -10.70 12.94 20.19
C MET A 1 -10.73 12.78 18.68
N THR A 2 -11.83 12.25 18.14
CA THR A 2 -12.05 12.11 16.71
C THR A 2 -12.38 13.48 16.12
N LEU A 3 -11.42 14.06 15.40
CA LEU A 3 -11.60 15.32 14.68
C LEU A 3 -12.78 15.19 13.70
N LYS A 4 -13.70 16.15 13.70
CA LYS A 4 -14.77 16.21 12.69
C LYS A 4 -14.15 16.23 11.28
N PRO A 5 -14.68 15.47 10.30
CA PRO A 5 -14.11 15.33 8.95
C PRO A 5 -13.83 16.65 8.22
N SER A 6 -14.58 17.72 8.55
CA SER A 6 -14.42 19.07 7.99
C SER A 6 -13.11 19.78 8.38
N HIS A 7 -12.40 19.32 9.41
CA HIS A 7 -11.14 19.96 9.86
C HIS A 7 -9.88 19.46 9.13
N ILE A 8 -9.93 18.32 8.45
CA ILE A 8 -8.76 17.73 7.75
C ILE A 8 -8.25 18.68 6.66
N LEU A 9 -9.17 19.27 5.88
CA LEU A 9 -8.84 20.17 4.77
C LEU A 9 -8.15 21.45 5.24
N GLN A 10 -8.50 21.92 6.43
CA GLN A 10 -7.92 23.14 6.99
C GLN A 10 -6.49 22.94 7.48
N GLN A 11 -6.03 21.71 7.67
CA GLN A 11 -4.66 21.42 8.14
C GLN A 11 -3.71 21.01 7.01
N LEU A 12 -4.24 20.79 5.80
CA LEU A 12 -3.42 20.53 4.62
C LEU A 12 -2.69 21.80 4.18
N GLU A 13 -1.43 21.62 3.83
CA GLU A 13 -0.56 22.68 3.31
C GLU A 13 -0.01 22.25 1.95
N PHE A 14 -0.06 23.13 0.94
CA PHE A 14 0.42 22.82 -0.41
C PHE A 14 1.86 22.31 -0.43
N ARG A 15 2.73 22.84 0.46
CA ARG A 15 4.12 22.38 0.61
C ARG A 15 4.23 20.90 0.98
N ASN A 16 3.28 20.36 1.75
CA ASN A 16 3.27 18.95 2.11
C ASN A 16 2.76 18.11 0.94
N LEU A 17 1.75 18.62 0.22
CA LEU A 17 1.20 17.96 -0.97
C LEU A 17 2.27 17.75 -2.04
N ILE A 18 3.06 18.79 -2.36
CA ILE A 18 4.11 18.71 -3.38
C ILE A 18 5.25 17.77 -2.93
N ARG A 19 5.68 17.85 -1.67
CA ARG A 19 6.66 16.92 -1.08
C ARG A 19 6.22 15.47 -1.26
N PHE A 20 4.96 15.18 -0.92
CA PHE A 20 4.36 13.87 -1.10
C PHE A 20 4.39 13.40 -2.55
N CYS A 21 3.98 14.26 -3.49
CA CYS A 21 4.02 13.95 -4.92
C CYS A 21 5.45 13.61 -5.38
N HIS A 22 6.47 14.37 -4.97
CA HIS A 22 7.86 14.05 -5.29
C HIS A 22 8.36 12.74 -4.64
N LEU A 23 7.86 12.38 -3.45
CA LEU A 23 8.19 11.09 -2.84
C LEU A 23 7.59 9.91 -3.60
N CYS A 24 6.33 10.03 -4.05
CA CYS A 24 5.70 9.01 -4.91
C CYS A 24 6.52 8.73 -6.17
N GLN A 25 7.22 9.74 -6.68
CA GLN A 25 8.05 9.67 -7.87
C GLN A 25 9.45 9.10 -7.59
N THR A 26 10.17 9.68 -6.63
CA THR A 26 11.57 9.32 -6.33
C THR A 26 11.71 8.05 -5.49
N ARG A 27 10.67 7.68 -4.73
CA ARG A 27 10.64 6.53 -3.81
C ARG A 27 11.79 6.50 -2.80
N SER A 28 12.46 7.63 -2.58
CA SER A 28 13.65 7.75 -1.74
C SER A 28 13.63 9.07 -1.00
N LEU A 29 13.37 9.04 0.31
CA LEU A 29 13.39 10.24 1.15
C LEU A 29 14.68 11.05 1.00
N ALA A 30 15.82 10.38 0.86
CA ALA A 30 17.12 11.03 0.71
C ALA A 30 17.22 11.82 -0.59
N GLN A 31 16.78 11.22 -1.70
CA GLN A 31 16.78 11.85 -3.01
C GLN A 31 15.74 12.97 -3.09
N THR A 32 14.52 12.74 -2.56
CA THR A 32 13.48 13.77 -2.51
C THR A 32 13.94 14.99 -1.72
N ALA A 33 14.51 14.77 -0.54
CA ALA A 33 14.98 15.84 0.33
C ALA A 33 16.10 16.66 -0.34
N ALA A 34 17.03 16.00 -1.02
CA ALA A 34 18.09 16.66 -1.79
C ALA A 34 17.52 17.49 -2.96
N GLN A 35 16.58 16.94 -3.74
CA GLN A 35 15.94 17.65 -4.86
C GLN A 35 15.13 18.87 -4.42
N LEU A 36 14.50 18.81 -3.24
CA LEU A 36 13.70 19.89 -2.70
C LEU A 36 14.50 20.86 -1.80
N GLY A 37 15.80 20.61 -1.60
CA GLY A 37 16.66 21.46 -0.76
C GLY A 37 16.25 21.49 0.72
N ILE A 38 15.73 20.38 1.26
CA ILE A 38 15.28 20.27 2.66
C ILE A 38 15.99 19.15 3.42
N ALA A 39 15.92 19.18 4.74
CA ALA A 39 16.43 18.09 5.58
C ALA A 39 15.56 16.82 5.44
N ARG A 40 16.19 15.64 5.54
CA ARG A 40 15.50 14.34 5.53
C ARG A 40 14.45 14.22 6.64
N SER A 41 14.73 14.78 7.83
CA SER A 41 13.77 14.86 8.94
C SER A 41 12.53 15.64 8.55
N GLY A 42 12.69 16.84 7.98
CA GLY A 42 11.56 17.66 7.53
C GLY A 42 10.70 16.97 6.45
N MET A 43 11.31 16.12 5.62
CA MET A 43 10.57 15.29 4.67
C MET A 43 9.76 14.21 5.40
N SER A 44 10.39 13.47 6.33
CA SER A 44 9.71 12.46 7.16
C SER A 44 8.53 13.05 7.94
N ASP A 45 8.71 14.21 8.56
CA ASP A 45 7.67 14.90 9.33
C ASP A 45 6.49 15.31 8.44
N SER A 46 6.77 15.75 7.20
CA SER A 46 5.73 16.13 6.24
C SER A 46 4.86 14.94 5.84
N ILE A 47 5.48 13.78 5.62
CA ILE A 47 4.77 12.55 5.28
C ILE A 47 3.98 12.04 6.48
N SER A 48 4.59 11.98 7.66
CA SER A 48 3.91 11.54 8.89
C SER A 48 2.70 12.43 9.20
N THR A 49 2.84 13.75 9.03
CA THR A 49 1.72 14.69 9.17
C THR A 49 0.60 14.37 8.17
N LEU A 50 0.93 14.13 6.90
CA LEU A 50 -0.07 13.78 5.90
C LEU A 50 -0.76 12.44 6.19
N GLU A 51 -0.01 11.41 6.56
CA GLU A 51 -0.58 10.10 6.93
C GLU A 51 -1.52 10.22 8.14
N GLN A 52 -1.14 11.02 9.15
CA GLN A 52 -1.98 11.30 10.31
C GLN A 52 -3.28 12.05 9.92
N LEU A 53 -3.18 13.05 9.06
CA LEU A 53 -4.35 13.80 8.55
C LEU A 53 -5.26 12.92 7.69
N CYS A 54 -4.66 12.09 6.83
CA CYS A 54 -5.36 11.13 5.98
C CYS A 54 -5.89 9.93 6.76
N GLY A 55 -5.37 9.64 7.95
CA GLY A 55 -5.76 8.48 8.76
C GLY A 55 -5.51 7.15 8.05
N LEU A 56 -4.52 7.12 7.15
CA LEU A 56 -4.14 5.97 6.32
C LEU A 56 -2.61 5.94 6.26
N SER A 57 -2.01 4.75 6.31
CA SER A 57 -0.66 4.58 5.78
C SER A 57 -0.71 4.81 4.27
N LEU A 58 0.20 5.62 3.75
CA LEU A 58 0.30 5.99 2.34
C LEU A 58 1.52 5.33 1.70
N PHE A 59 2.60 5.16 2.46
CA PHE A 59 3.79 4.47 1.98
C PHE A 59 4.06 3.18 2.75
N ARG A 60 4.46 2.15 2.01
CA ARG A 60 5.12 0.96 2.58
C ARG A 60 6.63 1.15 2.52
N ARG A 61 7.31 0.73 3.57
CA ARG A 61 8.77 0.77 3.65
C ARG A 61 9.33 -0.62 3.34
N GLU A 62 10.04 -0.73 2.23
CA GLU A 62 10.76 -1.94 1.86
C GLU A 62 12.24 -1.60 1.68
N ALA A 63 13.08 -2.19 2.55
CA ALA A 63 14.49 -1.83 2.71
C ALA A 63 14.71 -0.31 2.94
N ARG A 64 15.13 0.41 1.89
CA ARG A 64 15.41 1.87 1.87
C ARG A 64 14.48 2.66 0.95
N GLN A 65 13.49 2.01 0.34
CA GLN A 65 12.56 2.65 -0.58
C GLN A 65 11.18 2.86 0.05
N PHE A 66 10.52 3.93 -0.39
CA PHE A 66 9.16 4.31 0.00
C PHE A 66 8.23 4.00 -1.18
N ILE A 67 7.43 2.96 -1.02
CA ILE A 67 6.53 2.47 -2.06
C ILE A 67 5.14 3.06 -1.80
N PRO A 68 4.62 3.94 -2.68
CA PRO A 68 3.26 4.42 -2.55
C PRO A 68 2.27 3.27 -2.73
N ASN A 69 1.31 3.13 -1.82
CA ASN A 69 0.18 2.21 -2.01
C ASN A 69 -0.90 2.84 -2.92
N ASP A 70 -1.96 2.09 -3.23
CA ASP A 70 -3.02 2.58 -4.11
C ASP A 70 -3.68 3.86 -3.60
N SER A 71 -3.81 4.02 -2.28
CA SER A 71 -4.35 5.24 -1.69
C SER A 71 -3.42 6.43 -1.91
N ALA A 72 -2.12 6.24 -1.77
CA ALA A 72 -1.14 7.27 -2.05
C ALA A 72 -1.15 7.72 -3.51
N LEU A 73 -1.35 6.78 -4.44
CA LEU A 73 -1.41 7.08 -5.87
C LEU A 73 -2.66 7.89 -6.22
N VAL A 74 -3.85 7.50 -5.75
CA VAL A 74 -5.08 8.29 -5.94
C VAL A 74 -4.92 9.70 -5.35
N LEU A 75 -4.40 9.79 -4.12
CA LEU A 75 -4.21 11.09 -3.46
C LEU A 75 -3.21 11.97 -4.21
N SER A 76 -2.13 11.39 -4.75
CA SER A 76 -1.14 12.13 -5.53
C SER A 76 -1.79 12.85 -6.73
N HIS A 77 -2.78 12.23 -7.38
CA HIS A 77 -3.52 12.82 -8.50
C HIS A 77 -4.34 14.04 -8.07
N HIS A 78 -5.06 13.97 -6.94
CA HIS A 78 -5.79 15.10 -6.39
C HIS A 78 -4.85 16.23 -5.96
N PHE A 79 -3.73 15.89 -5.31
CA PHE A 79 -2.74 16.85 -4.85
C PHE A 79 -2.10 17.63 -5.99
N LEU A 80 -1.77 16.96 -7.09
CA LEU A 80 -1.22 17.60 -8.28
C LEU A 80 -2.22 18.58 -8.91
N ARG A 81 -3.50 18.18 -9.06
CA ARG A 81 -4.56 19.06 -9.58
C ARG A 81 -4.76 20.31 -8.70
N LEU A 82 -4.68 20.15 -7.38
CA LEU A 82 -4.71 21.29 -6.44
C LEU A 82 -3.54 22.24 -6.66
N CYS A 83 -2.32 21.71 -6.82
CA CYS A 83 -1.13 22.53 -7.10
C CYS A 83 -1.22 23.26 -8.45
N LEU A 84 -1.77 22.61 -9.49
CA LEU A 84 -1.99 23.24 -10.80
C LEU A 84 -2.97 24.42 -10.74
N LEU A 85 -4.06 24.27 -9.98
CA LEU A 85 -5.03 25.35 -9.77
C LEU A 85 -4.43 26.54 -9.02
N GLU A 86 -3.58 26.26 -8.02
CA GLU A 86 -2.90 27.30 -7.24
C GLU A 86 -1.89 28.07 -8.09
N ASP A 87 -1.06 27.36 -8.85
CA ASP A 87 -0.10 27.95 -9.79
C ASP A 87 -0.81 28.82 -10.84
N PHE A 88 -1.91 28.31 -11.41
CA PHE A 88 -2.70 29.03 -12.41
C PHE A 88 -3.27 30.33 -11.84
N ALA A 89 -3.88 30.25 -10.65
CA ALA A 89 -4.49 31.41 -10.02
C ALA A 89 -3.49 32.51 -9.68
N CYS A 90 -2.34 32.16 -9.09
CA CYS A 90 -1.33 33.14 -8.71
C CYS A 90 -0.73 33.85 -9.92
N ARG A 91 -0.58 33.14 -11.05
CA ARG A 91 -0.05 33.74 -12.28
C ARG A 91 -1.07 34.60 -13.01
N TYR A 92 -2.32 34.14 -13.10
CA TYR A 92 -3.35 34.89 -13.80
C TYR A 92 -3.61 36.25 -13.14
N THR A 93 -3.65 36.34 -11.81
CA THR A 93 -3.89 37.62 -11.13
C THR A 93 -2.75 38.63 -11.28
N GLN A 94 -1.56 38.18 -11.65
CA GLN A 94 -0.39 39.02 -11.90
C GLN A 94 -0.28 39.46 -13.37
N SER A 95 -1.05 38.84 -14.27
CA SER A 95 -1.02 39.10 -15.71
C SER A 95 -2.27 39.86 -16.15
N ALA A 96 -2.12 40.89 -17.00
CA ALA A 96 -3.25 41.69 -17.52
C ALA A 96 -4.05 40.98 -18.63
N CYS A 97 -4.20 39.66 -18.57
CA CYS A 97 -4.83 38.86 -19.63
C CYS A 97 -6.35 38.75 -19.46
N HIS A 98 -7.10 39.00 -20.53
CA HIS A 98 -8.57 39.04 -20.48
C HIS A 98 -9.29 37.78 -21.00
N GLU A 99 -8.64 36.93 -21.80
CA GLU A 99 -9.28 35.72 -22.35
C GLU A 99 -8.83 34.47 -21.61
N LEU A 100 -9.75 33.90 -20.83
CA LEU A 100 -9.57 32.64 -20.11
C LEU A 100 -9.97 31.47 -20.97
N GLY A 101 -9.17 30.40 -20.92
CA GLY A 101 -9.55 29.11 -21.47
C GLY A 101 -8.95 27.97 -20.67
N TRP A 102 -9.37 26.76 -20.98
CA TRP A 102 -8.78 25.56 -20.38
C TRP A 102 -8.65 24.44 -21.40
N ILE A 103 -7.66 23.58 -21.17
CA ILE A 103 -7.39 22.39 -21.97
C ILE A 103 -7.64 21.18 -21.10
N LYS A 104 -8.41 20.23 -21.62
CA LYS A 104 -8.62 18.94 -20.97
C LYS A 104 -7.47 18.00 -21.35
N ILE A 105 -6.78 17.41 -20.37
CA ILE A 105 -5.83 16.32 -20.63
C ILE A 105 -6.35 15.06 -19.97
N ARG A 106 -6.66 14.04 -20.76
CA ARG A 106 -7.04 12.71 -20.24
C ARG A 106 -5.78 11.88 -20.08
N PHE A 107 -5.51 11.44 -18.85
CA PHE A 107 -4.33 10.66 -18.49
C PHE A 107 -4.75 9.29 -17.91
N PRO A 108 -4.29 8.17 -18.46
CA PRO A 108 -4.71 6.86 -17.96
C PRO A 108 -4.07 6.58 -16.59
N TYR A 109 -4.91 6.22 -15.61
CA TYR A 109 -4.54 6.05 -14.21
C TYR A 109 -3.43 5.02 -13.98
N THR A 110 -3.42 3.95 -14.78
CA THR A 110 -2.46 2.84 -14.70
C THR A 110 -1.25 3.05 -15.60
N ALA A 111 -1.30 4.00 -16.54
CA ALA A 111 -0.40 4.02 -17.69
C ALA A 111 1.05 4.31 -17.34
N TYR A 112 1.33 5.18 -16.37
CA TYR A 112 2.69 5.62 -16.11
C TYR A 112 2.88 5.95 -14.64
N ARG A 113 3.56 5.08 -13.90
CA ARG A 113 3.87 5.27 -12.48
C ARG A 113 5.39 5.33 -12.29
N GLY A 114 5.93 6.51 -11.98
CA GLY A 114 7.37 6.71 -11.74
C GLY A 114 7.89 7.97 -12.43
N GLN A 115 9.06 7.89 -13.09
CA GLN A 115 9.70 9.03 -13.75
C GLN A 115 8.88 9.57 -14.92
N THR A 116 8.17 8.71 -15.67
CA THR A 116 7.41 9.17 -16.84
C THR A 116 6.24 10.06 -16.46
N SER A 117 5.47 9.70 -15.44
CA SER A 117 4.41 10.56 -14.91
C SER A 117 4.95 11.74 -14.12
N ALA A 118 6.08 11.58 -13.41
CA ALA A 118 6.76 12.71 -12.79
C ALA A 118 7.11 13.81 -13.82
N ALA A 119 7.71 13.38 -14.93
CA ALA A 119 8.10 14.25 -16.02
C ALA A 119 6.89 14.91 -16.68
N PHE A 120 5.78 14.18 -16.80
CA PHE A 120 4.52 14.73 -17.32
C PHE A 120 4.03 15.90 -16.47
N PHE A 121 3.98 15.76 -15.15
CA PHE A 121 3.48 16.84 -14.29
C PHE A 121 4.39 18.08 -14.30
N ASP A 122 5.72 17.90 -14.33
CA ASP A 122 6.65 19.03 -14.51
C ASP A 122 6.47 19.67 -15.90
N ALA A 123 6.23 18.86 -16.94
CA ALA A 123 5.95 19.35 -18.27
C ALA A 123 4.66 20.17 -18.33
N VAL A 124 3.58 19.75 -17.66
CA VAL A 124 2.34 20.52 -17.55
C VAL A 124 2.58 21.85 -16.85
N LEU A 125 3.28 21.86 -15.71
CA LEU A 125 3.64 23.10 -15.01
C LEU A 125 4.47 24.06 -15.89
N ARG A 126 5.49 23.54 -16.59
CA ARG A 126 6.32 24.31 -17.53
C ARG A 126 5.50 24.88 -18.68
N THR A 127 4.57 24.09 -19.21
CA THR A 127 3.68 24.48 -20.31
C THR A 127 2.71 25.56 -19.85
N GLN A 128 2.12 25.40 -18.66
CA GLN A 128 1.22 26.38 -18.07
C GLN A 128 1.91 27.73 -17.82
N ARG A 129 3.18 27.73 -17.39
CA ARG A 129 3.98 28.97 -17.22
C ARG A 129 4.15 29.75 -18.53
N GLN A 130 4.19 29.05 -19.66
CA GLN A 130 4.29 29.66 -21.00
C GLN A 130 2.90 30.06 -21.55
N TYR A 131 1.83 29.35 -21.16
CA TYR A 131 0.43 29.68 -21.44
C TYR A 131 -0.28 30.29 -20.22
N GLN A 132 -0.08 31.59 -20.00
CA GLN A 132 -0.53 32.26 -18.77
C GLN A 132 -2.05 32.28 -18.56
N ASN A 133 -2.82 32.25 -19.64
CA ASN A 133 -4.28 32.36 -19.63
C ASN A 133 -5.01 31.04 -19.88
N THR A 134 -4.28 29.91 -19.90
CA THR A 134 -4.85 28.58 -20.12
C THR A 134 -4.57 27.66 -18.94
N LEU A 135 -5.64 27.14 -18.34
CA LEU A 135 -5.53 26.08 -17.34
C LEU A 135 -5.41 24.71 -18.03
N PHE A 136 -4.42 23.90 -17.66
CA PHE A 136 -4.34 22.52 -18.10
C PHE A 136 -4.98 21.61 -17.04
N CYS A 137 -6.21 21.16 -17.31
CA CYS A 137 -6.98 20.34 -16.40
C CYS A 137 -6.75 18.85 -16.69
N ILE A 138 -6.13 18.14 -15.76
CA ILE A 138 -5.83 16.71 -15.89
C ILE A 138 -7.00 15.90 -15.33
N GLU A 139 -7.55 15.03 -16.17
CA GLU A 139 -8.57 14.04 -15.81
C GLU A 139 -7.93 12.64 -15.87
N PHE A 140 -7.97 11.93 -14.76
CA PHE A 140 -7.47 10.56 -14.70
C PHE A 140 -8.60 9.59 -15.00
N TYR A 141 -8.36 8.59 -15.85
CA TYR A 141 -9.36 7.58 -16.20
C TYR A 141 -8.80 6.17 -16.08
N ASP A 142 -9.65 5.20 -15.77
CA ASP A 142 -9.26 3.78 -15.82
C ASP A 142 -9.34 3.26 -17.25
N SER A 143 -8.19 2.86 -17.81
CA SER A 143 -8.13 2.29 -19.15
C SER A 143 -8.82 0.92 -19.27
N TYR A 144 -9.08 0.25 -18.15
CA TYR A 144 -9.77 -1.05 -18.12
C TYR A 144 -11.30 -0.91 -18.16
N LEU A 145 -11.83 0.26 -17.81
CA LEU A 145 -13.26 0.51 -17.85
C LEU A 145 -13.58 1.18 -19.19
N GLN A 146 -14.09 0.41 -20.14
CA GLN A 146 -14.79 0.96 -21.30
C GLN A 146 -16.05 1.64 -20.77
N GLU A 147 -16.05 2.96 -20.71
CA GLU A 147 -17.24 3.77 -20.41
C GLU A 147 -17.88 3.54 -19.02
N SER A 148 -17.21 3.94 -17.93
CA SER A 148 -17.92 4.48 -16.75
C SER A 148 -16.94 4.94 -15.68
N ASP A 149 -16.53 6.19 -15.77
CA ASP A 149 -16.29 6.95 -14.53
C ASP A 149 -16.67 8.41 -14.76
N SER A 150 -17.82 8.63 -15.41
CA SER A 150 -18.48 9.94 -15.45
C SER A 150 -19.09 10.26 -14.08
N ARG A 151 -18.28 10.21 -13.02
CA ARG A 151 -18.49 11.17 -11.94
C ARG A 151 -18.13 12.51 -12.57
N GLU A 152 -19.11 13.40 -12.67
CA GLU A 152 -18.90 14.77 -13.15
C GLU A 152 -17.83 15.44 -12.28
N ASP A 153 -16.58 15.31 -12.71
CA ASP A 153 -15.44 16.01 -12.18
C ASP A 153 -15.64 17.50 -12.51
N TRP A 154 -15.33 18.38 -11.55
CA TRP A 154 -15.49 19.81 -11.77
C TRP A 154 -14.79 20.28 -13.06
N ALA A 155 -15.56 20.93 -13.93
CA ALA A 155 -15.06 21.60 -15.12
C ALA A 155 -14.98 23.12 -14.88
N PRO A 156 -13.91 23.79 -15.33
CA PRO A 156 -13.85 25.24 -15.31
C PRO A 156 -15.01 25.86 -16.10
N PRO A 157 -15.61 26.97 -15.63
CA PRO A 157 -16.73 27.62 -16.30
C PRO A 157 -16.32 28.44 -17.54
N TRP A 158 -15.07 28.31 -17.99
CA TRP A 158 -14.48 29.03 -19.13
C TRP A 158 -14.53 28.16 -20.40
N PRO A 159 -14.34 28.71 -21.61
CA PRO A 159 -14.31 27.90 -22.82
C PRO A 159 -13.20 26.84 -22.78
N ARG A 160 -13.56 25.61 -23.16
CA ARG A 160 -12.60 24.52 -23.40
C ARG A 160 -11.94 24.75 -24.77
N LEU A 161 -10.64 25.02 -24.76
CA LEU A 161 -9.88 25.34 -25.97
C LEU A 161 -9.50 24.09 -26.76
N ALA A 162 -9.18 23.00 -26.07
CA ALA A 162 -8.81 21.73 -26.67
C ALA A 162 -8.92 20.57 -25.67
N GLN A 163 -8.85 19.34 -26.20
CA GLN A 163 -8.68 18.11 -25.46
C GLN A 163 -7.54 17.27 -26.03
N PHE A 164 -6.69 16.79 -25.14
CA PHE A 164 -5.58 15.89 -25.43
C PHE A 164 -5.76 14.60 -24.64
N ASP A 165 -5.64 13.46 -25.32
CA ASP A 165 -5.68 12.15 -24.67
C ASP A 165 -4.28 11.55 -24.73
N ILE A 166 -3.74 11.16 -23.56
CA ILE A 166 -2.50 10.40 -23.49
C ILE A 166 -2.86 8.92 -23.67
N VAL A 167 -2.43 8.32 -24.77
CA VAL A 167 -2.77 6.95 -25.12
C VAL A 167 -1.52 6.11 -25.35
N ILE A 168 -1.67 4.80 -25.19
CA ILE A 168 -0.68 3.83 -25.65
C ILE A 168 -1.18 3.30 -26.97
N SER A 169 -0.42 3.57 -28.03
CA SER A 169 -0.75 3.13 -29.39
C SER A 169 0.21 2.02 -29.80
N PRO A 170 -0.28 0.91 -30.40
CA PRO A 170 0.59 -0.06 -31.04
C PRO A 170 1.19 0.54 -32.31
N ILE A 171 2.48 0.32 -32.54
CA ILE A 171 3.16 0.74 -33.78
C ILE A 171 3.94 -0.45 -34.37
N LEU A 172 3.98 -0.51 -35.70
CA LEU A 172 4.66 -1.57 -36.47
C LEU A 172 6.09 -1.19 -36.86
N GLU A 173 6.38 0.11 -37.03
CA GLU A 173 7.71 0.64 -37.33
C GLU A 173 7.98 1.90 -36.48
N ARG A 174 9.27 2.26 -36.34
CA ARG A 174 9.69 3.55 -35.75
C ARG A 174 9.19 4.69 -36.65
N SER A 175 7.95 5.13 -36.46
CA SER A 175 7.44 6.34 -37.09
C SER A 175 8.34 7.52 -36.72
N GLY A 176 8.43 8.53 -37.60
CA GLY A 176 9.31 9.67 -37.39
C GLY A 176 9.10 10.37 -36.04
N GLU A 177 10.17 10.91 -35.48
CA GLU A 177 10.30 11.49 -34.12
C GLU A 177 9.28 12.57 -33.72
N ASN A 178 8.28 12.92 -34.53
CA ASN A 178 7.41 14.08 -34.31
C ASN A 178 6.00 13.81 -33.77
N SER A 179 5.55 12.56 -33.59
CA SER A 179 4.18 12.28 -33.10
C SER A 179 4.07 11.59 -31.73
N PHE A 180 5.09 10.88 -31.23
CA PHE A 180 5.04 10.15 -29.95
C PHE A 180 6.17 10.53 -28.99
N LEU A 181 5.93 10.41 -27.69
CA LEU A 181 6.88 10.77 -26.63
C LEU A 181 8.02 9.75 -26.49
N LYS A 182 7.66 8.47 -26.41
CA LYS A 182 8.57 7.34 -26.21
C LYS A 182 7.97 6.10 -26.85
N ALA A 183 8.80 5.27 -27.46
CA ALA A 183 8.42 3.94 -27.93
C ALA A 183 9.18 2.87 -27.13
N GLY A 184 8.55 1.70 -26.96
CA GLY A 184 9.08 0.60 -26.17
C GLY A 184 8.69 -0.75 -26.74
N GLY A 185 9.67 -1.64 -26.80
CA GLY A 185 9.48 -3.04 -27.20
C GLY A 185 9.18 -3.95 -26.01
N TRP A 186 8.96 -5.22 -26.32
CA TRP A 186 8.68 -6.26 -25.35
C TRP A 186 9.98 -6.89 -24.82
N LEU A 187 9.97 -7.23 -23.54
CA LEU A 187 11.11 -7.79 -22.82
C LEU A 187 10.63 -8.93 -21.90
N LEU A 188 11.48 -9.92 -21.71
CA LEU A 188 11.35 -10.91 -20.65
C LEU A 188 12.11 -10.41 -19.42
N LEU A 189 11.42 -10.37 -18.29
CA LEU A 189 11.93 -10.00 -16.98
C LEU A 189 12.06 -11.29 -16.14
N HIS A 190 13.29 -11.66 -15.76
CA HIS A 190 13.60 -12.93 -15.09
C HIS A 190 14.72 -12.78 -14.05
N SER A 191 14.81 -13.69 -13.07
CA SER A 191 15.94 -13.71 -12.14
C SER A 191 17.22 -14.23 -12.81
N GLN A 192 18.38 -13.90 -12.23
CA GLN A 192 19.69 -14.39 -12.69
C GLN A 192 19.81 -15.92 -12.70
N SER A 193 18.99 -16.62 -11.92
CA SER A 193 18.91 -18.09 -11.88
C SER A 193 18.24 -18.71 -13.10
N VAL A 194 17.57 -17.92 -13.93
CA VAL A 194 16.89 -18.39 -15.14
C VAL A 194 17.80 -18.13 -16.34
N GLU A 195 18.32 -19.21 -16.94
CA GLU A 195 19.07 -19.12 -18.18
C GLU A 195 18.13 -18.84 -19.36
N ILE A 196 18.18 -17.60 -19.87
CA ILE A 196 17.58 -17.23 -21.16
C ILE A 196 18.73 -17.04 -22.13
N LEU A 197 18.83 -17.90 -23.15
CA LEU A 197 19.88 -17.81 -24.17
C LEU A 197 19.70 -16.52 -24.99
N PRO A 198 20.73 -15.66 -25.12
CA PRO A 198 20.61 -14.40 -25.82
C PRO A 198 20.47 -14.64 -27.32
N GLY A 199 19.33 -14.25 -27.90
CA GLY A 199 19.12 -14.34 -29.34
C GLY A 199 19.79 -13.18 -30.10
N ARG A 200 20.58 -13.50 -31.13
CA ARG A 200 20.62 -12.70 -32.36
C ARG A 200 20.92 -13.53 -33.61
N ALA A 201 20.08 -13.28 -34.61
CA ALA A 201 20.21 -13.52 -36.05
C ALA A 201 20.50 -14.96 -36.50
N GLY A 202 19.45 -15.76 -36.59
CA GLY A 202 19.47 -17.01 -37.35
C GLY A 202 18.89 -18.18 -36.57
N THR A 203 17.56 -18.20 -36.50
CA THR A 203 16.69 -19.37 -36.32
C THR A 203 17.02 -20.35 -35.20
N ASP A 204 16.08 -20.44 -34.26
CA ASP A 204 15.79 -21.59 -33.39
C ASP A 204 16.26 -21.55 -31.93
N ASN A 205 16.20 -20.39 -31.26
CA ASN A 205 16.23 -20.33 -29.79
C ASN A 205 15.33 -19.20 -29.24
N ALA A 206 14.03 -19.50 -29.14
CA ALA A 206 13.06 -18.71 -28.37
C ALA A 206 12.83 -19.38 -27.01
N TYR A 207 12.68 -18.61 -25.93
CA TYR A 207 12.23 -19.13 -24.64
C TYR A 207 10.91 -19.90 -24.86
N ARG A 208 10.89 -21.22 -24.64
CA ARG A 208 9.69 -22.07 -24.81
C ARG A 208 8.92 -22.30 -23.50
N GLY A 209 9.28 -21.59 -22.44
CA GLY A 209 8.63 -21.70 -21.14
C GLY A 209 7.35 -20.86 -21.05
N ARG A 210 6.61 -21.06 -19.96
CA ARG A 210 5.45 -20.24 -19.63
C ARG A 210 5.90 -18.85 -19.16
N VAL A 211 5.24 -17.80 -19.61
CA VAL A 211 5.45 -16.41 -19.16
C VAL A 211 4.28 -15.91 -18.30
N CYS A 212 4.57 -15.06 -17.33
CA CYS A 212 3.57 -14.35 -16.54
C CYS A 212 3.33 -12.96 -17.13
N ILE A 213 2.09 -12.57 -17.35
CA ILE A 213 1.73 -11.23 -17.79
C ILE A 213 1.16 -10.48 -16.58
N PRO A 214 1.90 -9.50 -16.01
CA PRO A 214 1.42 -8.75 -14.86
C PRO A 214 0.35 -7.75 -15.27
N ARG A 215 -0.42 -7.28 -14.28
CA ARG A 215 -1.38 -6.20 -14.48
C ARG A 215 -0.63 -4.94 -14.96
N MET A 216 -1.01 -4.44 -16.13
CA MET A 216 -0.37 -3.31 -16.83
C MET A 216 -1.43 -2.53 -17.62
N PRO A 217 -1.13 -1.35 -18.18
CA PRO A 217 -2.13 -0.56 -18.92
C PRO A 217 -2.85 -1.41 -19.98
N TRP A 218 -4.17 -1.25 -20.10
CA TRP A 218 -5.02 -2.18 -20.87
C TRP A 218 -4.52 -2.40 -22.31
N ALA A 219 -4.10 -1.32 -22.99
CA ALA A 219 -3.55 -1.40 -24.33
C ALA A 219 -2.26 -2.24 -24.42
N LEU A 220 -1.40 -2.18 -23.39
CA LEU A 220 -0.23 -3.06 -23.30
C LEU A 220 -0.65 -4.50 -23.01
N LEU A 221 -1.60 -4.72 -22.10
CA LEU A 221 -2.10 -6.07 -21.81
C LEU A 221 -2.67 -6.75 -23.06
N GLN A 222 -3.45 -6.01 -23.87
CA GLN A 222 -3.98 -6.49 -25.15
C GLN A 222 -2.87 -6.82 -26.17
N GLN A 223 -1.82 -6.00 -26.23
CA GLN A 223 -0.70 -6.27 -27.14
C GLN A 223 0.21 -7.38 -26.62
N ALA A 224 0.31 -7.59 -25.30
CA ALA A 224 1.09 -8.68 -24.69
C ALA A 224 0.58 -10.05 -25.17
N THR A 225 -0.75 -10.23 -25.24
CA THR A 225 -1.35 -11.48 -25.73
C THR A 225 -1.08 -11.70 -27.23
N GLN A 226 -1.04 -10.63 -28.02
CA GLN A 226 -0.64 -10.68 -29.44
C GLN A 226 0.83 -11.08 -29.60
N VAL A 227 1.73 -10.55 -28.75
CA VAL A 227 3.14 -10.92 -28.72
C VAL A 227 3.32 -12.39 -28.35
N CYS A 228 2.61 -12.87 -27.33
CA CYS A 228 2.62 -14.30 -26.97
C CYS A 228 2.13 -15.17 -28.13
N ALA A 229 1.07 -14.78 -28.83
CA ALA A 229 0.56 -15.51 -29.98
C ALA A 229 1.55 -15.53 -31.16
N GLN A 230 2.19 -14.39 -31.47
CA GLN A 230 3.20 -14.27 -32.52
C GLN A 230 4.41 -15.19 -32.26
N LEU A 231 4.79 -15.34 -31.00
CA LEU A 231 5.98 -16.09 -30.57
C LEU A 231 5.66 -17.50 -30.07
N GLN A 232 4.38 -17.91 -30.12
CA GLN A 232 3.90 -19.19 -29.62
C GLN A 232 4.29 -19.45 -28.15
N LEU A 233 4.18 -18.42 -27.30
CA LEU A 233 4.46 -18.50 -25.87
C LEU A 233 3.21 -18.87 -25.07
N ASP A 234 3.33 -19.85 -24.19
CA ASP A 234 2.33 -20.11 -23.15
C ASP A 234 2.36 -18.97 -22.12
N TYR A 235 1.19 -18.52 -21.65
CA TYR A 235 1.13 -17.46 -20.66
C TYR A 235 0.08 -17.69 -19.56
N GLU A 236 0.33 -17.09 -18.40
CA GLU A 236 -0.63 -16.93 -17.30
C GLU A 236 -0.73 -15.46 -16.89
N TYR A 237 -1.89 -15.06 -16.38
CA TYR A 237 -2.08 -13.72 -15.85
C TYR A 237 -1.62 -13.65 -14.40
N ASP A 238 -0.97 -12.55 -14.04
CA ASP A 238 -0.59 -12.23 -12.67
C ASP A 238 -1.34 -10.97 -12.21
N ASP A 239 -2.10 -11.10 -11.13
CA ASP A 239 -2.92 -10.00 -10.60
C ASP A 239 -2.09 -8.85 -10.01
N ARG A 240 -0.78 -9.05 -9.80
CA ARG A 240 0.12 -8.01 -9.30
C ARG A 240 0.37 -6.96 -10.39
N ASP A 241 0.41 -5.71 -9.96
CA ASP A 241 0.81 -4.57 -10.80
C ASP A 241 2.27 -4.70 -11.27
N TYR A 242 2.55 -4.34 -12.52
CA TYR A 242 3.89 -4.46 -13.12
C TYR A 242 5.00 -3.82 -12.26
N LEU A 243 4.71 -2.73 -11.55
CA LEU A 243 5.68 -2.14 -10.63
C LEU A 243 5.97 -3.03 -9.44
N GLN A 244 4.96 -3.72 -8.88
CA GLN A 244 5.16 -4.62 -7.75
C GLN A 244 6.05 -5.80 -8.16
N VAL A 245 5.87 -6.30 -9.39
CA VAL A 245 6.72 -7.36 -9.95
C VAL A 245 8.17 -6.87 -10.10
N MET A 246 8.39 -5.70 -10.70
CA MET A 246 9.73 -5.16 -10.94
C MET A 246 10.56 -4.88 -9.68
N MET A 247 9.93 -4.78 -8.52
CA MET A 247 10.60 -4.45 -7.25
C MET A 247 11.33 -5.63 -6.62
N ARG A 248 10.90 -6.88 -6.87
CA ARG A 248 11.59 -8.05 -6.35
C ARG A 248 11.32 -9.27 -7.23
N PRO A 249 12.36 -10.00 -7.66
CA PRO A 249 12.16 -11.30 -8.30
C PRO A 249 11.44 -12.24 -7.35
N PRO A 250 10.35 -12.89 -7.78
CA PRO A 250 9.70 -13.87 -6.95
C PRO A 250 10.65 -15.06 -6.73
N GLN A 251 10.49 -15.77 -5.62
CA GLN A 251 11.38 -16.88 -5.24
C GLN A 251 11.25 -18.09 -6.19
N ASP A 252 10.28 -18.08 -7.09
CA ASP A 252 9.81 -19.22 -7.88
C ASP A 252 10.28 -19.20 -9.34
N ASN A 253 11.38 -18.51 -9.66
CA ASN A 253 12.01 -18.48 -11.00
C ASN A 253 11.05 -18.14 -12.16
N ARG A 254 9.90 -17.49 -11.90
CA ARG A 254 8.95 -17.09 -12.96
C ARG A 254 9.55 -16.03 -13.86
N VAL A 255 9.19 -16.10 -15.14
CA VAL A 255 9.56 -15.14 -16.19
C VAL A 255 8.35 -14.28 -16.51
N PHE A 256 8.52 -12.96 -16.54
CA PHE A 256 7.45 -12.02 -16.81
C PHE A 256 7.62 -11.38 -18.19
N LEU A 257 6.54 -11.27 -18.94
CA LEU A 257 6.51 -10.48 -20.16
C LEU A 257 6.10 -9.04 -19.83
N VAL A 258 7.00 -8.08 -20.09
CA VAL A 258 6.79 -6.65 -19.80
C VAL A 258 7.16 -5.80 -21.00
N ASN A 259 6.63 -4.58 -21.06
CA ASN A 259 7.00 -3.61 -22.08
C ASN A 259 8.02 -2.59 -21.53
N GLN A 260 8.95 -2.14 -22.37
CA GLN A 260 9.93 -1.09 -22.03
C GLN A 260 9.29 0.21 -21.54
N LEU A 261 8.07 0.54 -21.97
CA LEU A 261 7.33 1.70 -21.47
C LEU A 261 6.97 1.57 -19.99
N SER A 262 6.82 0.35 -19.48
CA SER A 262 6.55 0.05 -18.07
C SER A 262 7.82 0.08 -17.21
N LEU A 263 9.01 0.12 -17.84
CA LEU A 263 10.29 0.10 -17.13
C LEU A 263 10.74 1.51 -16.71
N ASP A 264 10.30 1.94 -15.53
CA ASP A 264 10.64 3.27 -14.99
C ASP A 264 11.92 3.22 -14.12
N ALA A 265 13.09 3.05 -14.76
CA ALA A 265 14.48 3.22 -14.27
C ALA A 265 14.92 2.64 -12.90
N THR A 266 14.02 2.07 -12.10
CA THR A 266 14.23 1.60 -10.73
C THR A 266 13.61 0.22 -10.59
N PHE A 267 14.33 -0.78 -11.08
CA PHE A 267 14.05 -2.19 -10.80
C PHE A 267 15.23 -2.81 -10.06
N ASP A 268 14.95 -3.85 -9.29
CA ASP A 268 15.97 -4.55 -8.49
C ASP A 268 17.11 -5.06 -9.38
N ALA A 269 18.36 -4.89 -8.97
CA ALA A 269 19.54 -5.35 -9.71
C ALA A 269 19.58 -6.88 -9.92
N ASN A 270 18.77 -7.62 -9.17
CA ASN A 270 18.61 -9.08 -9.30
C ASN A 270 17.72 -9.47 -10.49
N TRP A 271 16.98 -8.52 -11.07
CA TRP A 271 16.26 -8.75 -12.32
C TRP A 271 17.20 -8.64 -13.52
N GLN A 272 17.01 -9.53 -14.48
CA GLN A 272 17.59 -9.47 -15.82
C GLN A 272 16.49 -9.19 -16.84
N LEU A 273 16.88 -8.51 -17.92
CA LEU A 273 16.03 -8.15 -19.03
C LEU A 273 16.57 -8.79 -20.30
N SER A 274 15.77 -9.64 -20.93
CA SER A 274 16.08 -10.25 -22.22
C SER A 274 15.13 -9.71 -23.29
N PRO A 275 15.62 -9.25 -24.45
CA PRO A 275 14.77 -8.73 -25.51
C PRO A 275 13.90 -9.83 -26.12
N VAL A 276 12.67 -9.45 -26.47
CA VAL A 276 11.74 -10.30 -27.21
C VAL A 276 11.79 -9.93 -28.69
N ASP A 277 11.98 -10.91 -29.57
CA ASP A 277 12.04 -10.70 -31.03
C ASP A 277 10.64 -10.53 -31.62
N SER A 278 9.97 -9.42 -31.28
CA SER A 278 8.67 -9.05 -31.83
C SER A 278 8.76 -7.73 -32.59
N ALA A 279 8.11 -7.68 -33.75
CA ALA A 279 7.90 -6.45 -34.52
C ALA A 279 6.88 -5.50 -33.84
N LEU A 280 6.11 -5.99 -32.87
CA LEU A 280 5.13 -5.18 -32.15
C LEU A 280 5.82 -4.28 -31.15
N MET A 281 5.64 -2.98 -31.33
CA MET A 281 6.11 -1.96 -30.41
C MET A 281 4.91 -1.18 -29.86
N SER A 282 5.11 -0.52 -28.73
CA SER A 282 4.12 0.38 -28.15
C SER A 282 4.70 1.78 -28.05
N ALA A 283 3.88 2.81 -28.22
CA ALA A 283 4.31 4.19 -28.05
C ALA A 283 3.33 4.99 -27.19
N ILE A 284 3.89 5.92 -26.42
CA ILE A 284 3.13 6.93 -25.68
C ILE A 284 2.82 8.07 -26.66
N GLU A 285 1.55 8.25 -26.97
CA GLU A 285 1.08 9.26 -27.91
C GLU A 285 0.22 10.31 -27.19
N LEU A 286 0.40 11.57 -27.56
CA LEU A 286 -0.52 12.64 -27.20
C LEU A 286 -1.46 12.85 -28.39
N ARG A 287 -2.68 12.34 -28.29
CA ARG A 287 -3.71 12.49 -29.32
C ARG A 287 -4.48 13.78 -29.09
N SER A 288 -4.37 14.71 -30.03
CA SER A 288 -5.14 15.96 -30.02
C SER A 288 -6.39 15.82 -30.88
N TYR A 289 -7.53 16.31 -30.40
CA TYR A 289 -8.78 16.34 -31.17
C TYR A 289 -9.02 17.68 -31.86
N GLU A 290 -8.45 18.75 -31.31
CA GLU A 290 -8.47 20.10 -31.84
C GLU A 290 -7.03 20.54 -32.20
N ASP A 291 -6.87 21.37 -33.24
CA ASP A 291 -5.56 21.94 -33.60
C ASP A 291 -5.20 23.09 -32.64
N HIS A 292 -4.45 22.76 -31.58
CA HIS A 292 -4.04 23.72 -30.57
C HIS A 292 -2.54 23.64 -30.29
N PRO A 293 -1.79 24.76 -30.37
CA PRO A 293 -0.33 24.77 -30.22
C PRO A 293 0.16 24.29 -28.84
N GLY A 294 -0.71 24.34 -27.83
CA GLY A 294 -0.46 23.78 -26.49
C GLY A 294 -0.16 22.28 -26.48
N ALA A 295 -0.67 21.49 -27.43
CA ALA A 295 -0.37 20.06 -27.54
C ALA A 295 1.12 19.82 -27.84
N GLN A 296 1.62 20.50 -28.88
CA GLN A 296 3.01 20.40 -29.31
C GLN A 296 3.95 20.96 -28.24
N LEU A 297 3.56 22.06 -27.57
CA LEU A 297 4.37 22.60 -26.50
C LEU A 297 4.47 21.64 -25.30
N LEU A 298 3.35 21.02 -24.90
CA LEU A 298 3.34 20.03 -23.82
C LEU A 298 4.23 18.85 -24.16
N LEU A 299 4.12 18.31 -25.38
CA LEU A 299 4.95 17.20 -25.85
C LEU A 299 6.45 17.56 -25.83
N ASN A 300 6.81 18.75 -26.31
CA ASN A 300 8.19 19.24 -26.31
C ASN A 300 8.75 19.43 -24.90
N ASN A 301 7.95 20.01 -23.99
CA ASN A 301 8.36 20.15 -22.59
C ASN A 301 8.51 18.79 -21.91
N TRP A 302 7.63 17.83 -22.22
CA TRP A 302 7.70 16.48 -21.66
C TRP A 302 8.95 15.73 -22.11
N ARG A 303 9.30 15.78 -23.40
CA ARG A 303 10.56 15.24 -23.92
C ARG A 303 11.77 15.84 -23.21
N ARG A 304 11.83 17.18 -23.10
CA ARG A 304 12.93 17.88 -22.41
C ARG A 304 13.12 17.43 -20.97
N VAL A 305 12.02 17.22 -20.23
CA VAL A 305 12.08 16.78 -18.83
C VAL A 305 12.56 15.32 -18.72
N LEU A 306 12.18 14.46 -19.66
CA LEU A 306 12.66 13.08 -19.72
C LEU A 306 14.15 12.98 -20.08
N ASP A 307 14.60 13.73 -21.08
CA ASP A 307 16.00 13.69 -21.56
C ASP A 307 16.99 14.30 -20.57
N ARG A 308 16.53 15.29 -19.80
CA ARG A 308 17.32 15.98 -18.77
C ARG A 308 16.50 16.08 -17.50
N PRO A 309 16.44 15.02 -16.66
CA PRO A 309 15.78 15.10 -15.36
C PRO A 309 16.48 16.20 -14.57
N ALA A 310 15.79 17.31 -14.42
CA ALA A 310 16.43 18.60 -14.27
C ALA A 310 17.32 18.67 -13.02
N SER A 311 18.63 18.82 -13.25
CA SER A 311 19.46 19.63 -12.35
C SER A 311 19.02 21.09 -12.54
N GLY A 312 17.90 21.51 -11.91
CA GLY A 312 17.46 22.91 -11.93
C GLY A 312 16.00 23.23 -12.26
N SER A 313 15.06 22.28 -12.31
CA SER A 313 13.63 22.64 -12.24
C SER A 313 13.38 23.28 -10.88
N GLN A 314 12.93 24.54 -10.83
CA GLN A 314 12.39 25.05 -9.56
C GLN A 314 11.14 24.22 -9.23
N PRO A 315 11.13 23.47 -8.11
CA PRO A 315 9.95 22.73 -7.71
C PRO A 315 8.77 23.69 -7.57
N PHE A 316 7.54 23.18 -7.74
CA PHE A 316 6.35 23.98 -7.47
C PHE A 316 6.47 24.60 -6.08
N SER A 317 6.47 25.93 -6.04
CA SER A 317 6.63 26.72 -4.82
C SER A 317 5.30 27.43 -4.57
N PRO A 318 4.41 26.85 -3.74
CA PRO A 318 3.11 27.45 -3.49
C PRO A 318 3.28 28.83 -2.86
N GLN A 319 2.51 29.81 -3.34
CA GLN A 319 2.52 31.16 -2.79
C GLN A 319 1.43 31.34 -1.73
N THR A 320 0.39 30.51 -1.79
CA THR A 320 -0.80 30.57 -0.94
C THR A 320 -0.96 29.32 -0.08
N THR A 321 -1.96 29.33 0.81
CA THR A 321 -2.34 28.20 1.68
C THR A 321 -3.79 27.79 1.45
N LEU A 322 -4.10 26.50 1.61
CA LEU A 322 -5.49 26.02 1.48
C LEU A 322 -6.45 26.70 2.48
N LYS A 323 -5.95 27.14 3.64
CA LYS A 323 -6.70 27.95 4.60
C LYS A 323 -7.15 29.28 4.01
N GLN A 324 -6.27 30.00 3.30
CA GLN A 324 -6.62 31.27 2.66
C GLN A 324 -7.69 31.08 1.59
N TRP A 325 -7.55 30.04 0.75
CA TRP A 325 -8.57 29.65 -0.23
C TRP A 325 -9.92 29.35 0.41
N HIS A 326 -9.93 28.61 1.53
CA HIS A 326 -11.14 28.31 2.29
C HIS A 326 -11.80 29.57 2.88
N TYR A 327 -11.01 30.46 3.50
CA TYR A 327 -11.49 31.72 4.07
C TYR A 327 -12.10 32.63 3.00
N PHE A 328 -11.42 32.79 1.87
CA PHE A 328 -11.94 33.56 0.74
C PHE A 328 -13.23 32.96 0.19
N GLY A 329 -13.26 31.63 -0.03
CA GLY A 329 -14.44 30.92 -0.52
C GLY A 329 -15.69 31.10 0.36
N LEU A 330 -15.52 31.08 1.68
CA LEU A 330 -16.63 31.34 2.61
C LEU A 330 -17.16 32.78 2.54
N VAL A 331 -16.26 33.75 2.43
CA VAL A 331 -16.62 35.17 2.34
C VAL A 331 -17.34 35.47 1.03
N ALA A 332 -16.80 34.98 -0.08
CA ALA A 332 -17.38 35.11 -1.41
C ALA A 332 -18.74 34.41 -1.51
N GLY A 333 -18.88 33.19 -0.97
CA GLY A 333 -20.16 32.47 -0.98
C GLY A 333 -21.25 33.09 -0.10
N GLN A 334 -20.89 33.87 0.93
CA GLN A 334 -21.84 34.48 1.87
C GLN A 334 -22.13 35.96 1.59
N ASN A 335 -21.38 36.59 0.68
CA ASN A 335 -21.37 38.04 0.46
C ASN A 335 -21.26 38.85 1.77
N SER A 336 -20.56 38.31 2.77
CA SER A 336 -20.44 38.93 4.10
C SER A 336 -19.25 38.40 4.89
N ILE A 337 -18.31 39.29 5.24
CA ILE A 337 -17.17 38.97 6.13
C ILE A 337 -17.68 38.62 7.54
N ARG A 338 -18.71 39.32 8.03
CA ARG A 338 -19.25 39.08 9.38
C ARG A 338 -19.84 37.67 9.51
N LYS A 339 -20.65 37.24 8.53
CA LYS A 339 -21.24 35.89 8.55
C LYS A 339 -20.15 34.81 8.42
N ALA A 340 -19.19 35.01 7.52
CA ALA A 340 -18.08 34.07 7.33
C ALA A 340 -17.20 33.95 8.58
N ALA A 341 -16.90 35.08 9.25
CA ALA A 341 -16.15 35.10 10.51
C ALA A 341 -16.88 34.34 11.62
N ALA A 342 -18.20 34.52 11.74
CA ALA A 342 -19.02 33.77 12.68
C ALA A 342 -18.99 32.26 12.40
N GLN A 343 -19.12 31.85 11.14
CA GLN A 343 -19.02 30.42 10.77
C GLN A 343 -17.63 29.82 11.04
N LEU A 344 -16.58 30.62 10.88
CA LEU A 344 -15.19 30.22 11.16
C LEU A 344 -14.83 30.30 12.64
N TYR A 345 -15.72 30.77 13.51
CA TYR A 345 -15.43 31.07 14.92
C TYR A 345 -14.23 32.02 15.09
N MET A 346 -14.12 33.01 14.19
CA MET A 346 -13.06 34.01 14.18
C MET A 346 -13.61 35.42 14.45
N ALA A 347 -12.78 36.29 15.03
CA ALA A 347 -13.10 37.71 15.06
C ALA A 347 -13.05 38.30 13.64
N GLN A 348 -14.01 39.16 13.29
CA GLN A 348 -14.07 39.82 11.98
C GLN A 348 -12.76 40.53 11.58
N PRO A 349 -12.05 41.26 12.47
CA PRO A 349 -10.77 41.89 12.13
C PRO A 349 -9.68 40.88 11.76
N ALA A 350 -9.69 39.70 12.39
CA ALA A 350 -8.73 38.64 12.10
C ALA A 350 -8.96 38.05 10.70
N LEU A 351 -10.22 37.77 10.34
CA LEU A 351 -10.57 37.31 9.00
C LEU A 351 -10.23 38.37 7.93
N SER A 352 -10.54 39.64 8.18
CA SER A 352 -10.20 40.73 7.25
C SER A 352 -8.69 40.84 7.02
N THR A 353 -7.88 40.65 8.06
CA THR A 353 -6.42 40.65 7.95
C THR A 353 -5.90 39.48 7.11
N GLN A 354 -6.47 38.28 7.27
CA GLN A 354 -6.11 37.11 6.47
C GLN A 354 -6.47 37.29 4.99
N LEU A 355 -7.64 37.88 4.70
CA LEU A 355 -8.04 38.20 3.32
C LEU A 355 -7.10 39.22 2.68
N LYS A 356 -6.72 40.29 3.41
CA LYS A 356 -5.74 41.27 2.91
C LYS A 356 -4.38 40.63 2.59
N ARG A 357 -3.93 39.68 3.42
CA ARG A 357 -2.70 38.91 3.12
C ARG A 357 -2.85 38.05 1.88
N PHE A 358 -4.00 37.42 1.69
CA PHE A 358 -4.28 36.63 0.49
C PHE A 358 -4.31 37.51 -0.78
N GLU A 359 -4.99 38.67 -0.73
CA GLU A 359 -4.97 39.69 -1.80
C GLU A 359 -3.54 40.15 -2.11
N SER A 360 -2.73 40.39 -1.08
CA SER A 360 -1.32 40.82 -1.23
C SER A 360 -0.45 39.76 -1.90
N VAL A 361 -0.64 38.47 -1.58
CA VAL A 361 0.10 37.37 -2.20
C VAL A 361 -0.29 37.22 -3.68
N LEU A 362 -1.59 37.33 -3.99
CA LEU A 362 -2.09 37.25 -5.35
C LEU A 362 -1.80 38.51 -6.19
N GLY A 363 -1.36 39.61 -5.55
CA GLY A 363 -1.12 40.88 -6.20
C GLY A 363 -2.39 41.57 -6.72
N SER A 364 -3.59 41.16 -6.26
CA SER A 364 -4.87 41.68 -6.75
C SER A 364 -5.88 41.91 -5.63
N THR A 365 -6.69 42.95 -5.78
CA THR A 365 -7.84 43.17 -4.90
C THR A 365 -8.97 42.26 -5.32
N LEU A 366 -9.47 41.41 -4.43
CA LEU A 366 -10.52 40.44 -4.73
C LEU A 366 -11.90 40.93 -4.29
N ILE A 367 -11.94 41.77 -3.26
CA ILE A 367 -13.18 42.26 -2.65
C ILE A 367 -13.29 43.77 -2.86
N ALA A 368 -14.34 44.22 -3.54
CA ALA A 368 -14.67 45.63 -3.69
C ALA A 368 -15.20 46.19 -2.37
N ARG A 369 -14.42 47.04 -1.70
CA ARG A 369 -14.79 47.67 -0.42
C ARG A 369 -15.36 49.07 -0.68
N HIS A 370 -16.62 49.15 -1.09
CA HIS A 370 -17.32 50.44 -1.16
C HIS A 370 -17.72 50.88 0.25
N GLN A 371 -17.25 52.05 0.69
CA GLN A 371 -17.74 52.69 1.92
C GLN A 371 -19.24 53.00 1.73
N GLY A 372 -20.11 52.29 2.45
CA GLY A 372 -21.57 52.49 2.42
C GLY A 372 -22.40 51.41 1.70
N ALA A 373 -21.78 50.44 1.02
CA ALA A 373 -22.54 49.34 0.40
C ALA A 373 -23.01 48.31 1.44
N ARG A 374 -24.30 47.93 1.38
CA ARG A 374 -24.93 46.99 2.31
C ARG A 374 -24.53 45.52 2.05
N GLN A 375 -23.94 45.23 0.90
CA GLN A 375 -23.50 43.89 0.47
C GLN A 375 -22.06 43.93 -0.06
N LEU A 376 -21.31 42.87 0.19
CA LEU A 376 -19.95 42.67 -0.32
C LEU A 376 -20.02 42.29 -1.81
N ALA A 377 -19.19 42.93 -2.64
CA ALA A 377 -19.05 42.61 -4.06
C ALA A 377 -17.64 42.09 -4.36
N LEU A 378 -17.53 41.14 -5.29
CA LEU A 378 -16.25 40.67 -5.81
C LEU A 378 -15.79 41.56 -6.96
N THR A 379 -14.48 41.78 -7.07
CA THR A 379 -13.88 42.36 -8.29
C THR A 379 -13.86 41.30 -9.41
N PRO A 380 -13.55 41.66 -10.67
CA PRO A 380 -13.35 40.66 -11.74
C PRO A 380 -12.33 39.58 -11.34
N SER A 381 -11.20 39.97 -10.75
CA SER A 381 -10.20 39.03 -10.20
C SER A 381 -10.78 38.20 -9.06
N GLY A 382 -11.60 38.79 -8.18
CA GLY A 382 -12.32 38.08 -7.12
C GLY A 382 -13.27 37.02 -7.65
N THR A 383 -14.02 37.32 -8.71
CA THR A 383 -14.92 36.36 -9.38
C THR A 383 -14.13 35.20 -9.98
N PHE A 384 -13.03 35.48 -10.66
CA PHE A 384 -12.13 34.45 -11.21
C PHE A 384 -11.56 33.55 -10.10
N ILE A 385 -10.98 34.14 -9.04
CA ILE A 385 -10.41 33.38 -7.92
C ILE A 385 -11.51 32.56 -7.23
N PHE A 386 -12.75 33.05 -7.17
CA PHE A 386 -13.85 32.28 -6.61
C PHE A 386 -14.20 31.06 -7.47
N GLN A 387 -14.16 31.17 -8.80
CA GLN A 387 -14.34 30.03 -9.70
C GLN A 387 -13.25 28.96 -9.50
N VAL A 388 -11.97 29.37 -9.42
CA VAL A 388 -10.86 28.45 -9.08
C VAL A 388 -11.07 27.80 -7.71
N GLN A 389 -11.50 28.57 -6.72
CA GLN A 389 -11.75 28.10 -5.36
C GLN A 389 -12.85 27.02 -5.35
N GLN A 390 -13.90 27.14 -6.16
CA GLN A 390 -14.92 26.10 -6.28
C GLN A 390 -14.35 24.79 -6.84
N GLY A 391 -13.45 24.87 -7.82
CA GLY A 391 -12.72 23.70 -8.32
C GLY A 391 -11.87 23.03 -7.25
N MET A 392 -11.11 23.82 -6.48
CA MET A 392 -10.36 23.29 -5.34
C MET A 392 -11.29 22.64 -4.30
N LYS A 393 -12.42 23.27 -3.98
CA LYS A 393 -13.41 22.73 -3.03
C LYS A 393 -13.96 21.38 -3.48
N HIS A 394 -14.28 21.24 -4.77
CA HIS A 394 -14.76 19.98 -5.34
C HIS A 394 -13.68 18.88 -5.24
N LEU A 395 -12.43 19.16 -5.62
CA LEU A 395 -11.32 18.20 -5.48
C LEU A 395 -11.11 17.74 -4.04
N LEU A 396 -11.15 18.69 -3.09
CA LEU A 396 -11.01 18.38 -1.66
C LEU A 396 -12.18 17.54 -1.13
N ALA A 397 -13.40 17.77 -1.62
CA ALA A 397 -14.56 16.96 -1.26
C ALA A 397 -14.46 15.53 -1.82
N SER A 398 -14.07 15.37 -3.09
CA SER A 398 -13.83 14.05 -3.69
C SER A 398 -12.76 13.27 -2.93
N MET A 399 -11.68 13.95 -2.52
CA MET A 399 -10.64 13.38 -1.69
C MET A 399 -11.14 12.98 -0.30
N GLN A 400 -11.98 13.80 0.35
CA GLN A 400 -12.59 13.43 1.64
C GLN A 400 -13.46 12.18 1.52
N SER A 401 -14.29 12.10 0.49
CA SER A 401 -15.13 10.92 0.23
C SER A 401 -14.28 9.68 -0.01
N PHE A 402 -13.19 9.79 -0.78
CA PHE A 402 -12.23 8.71 -0.99
C PHE A 402 -11.58 8.26 0.33
N LEU A 403 -11.08 9.20 1.13
CA LEU A 403 -10.45 8.90 2.42
C LEU A 403 -11.45 8.24 3.39
N HIS A 404 -12.70 8.71 3.40
CA HIS A 404 -13.75 8.12 4.24
C HIS A 404 -14.03 6.67 3.84
N ALA A 405 -14.24 6.40 2.55
CA ALA A 405 -14.45 5.04 2.04
C ALA A 405 -13.25 4.12 2.33
N ARG A 406 -12.02 4.59 2.14
CA ARG A 406 -10.80 3.82 2.43
C ARG A 406 -10.61 3.54 3.90
N ARG A 407 -10.90 4.51 4.78
CA ARG A 407 -10.87 4.29 6.23
C ARG A 407 -11.90 3.24 6.61
N LEU A 408 -13.14 3.33 6.14
CA LEU A 408 -14.16 2.31 6.41
C LEU A 408 -13.66 0.92 5.99
N GLN A 409 -13.11 0.77 4.78
CA GLN A 409 -12.54 -0.51 4.33
C GLN A 409 -11.37 -1.01 5.20
N GLN A 410 -10.46 -0.14 5.64
CA GLN A 410 -9.36 -0.53 6.55
C GLN A 410 -9.86 -0.93 7.94
N HIS A 411 -10.90 -0.27 8.45
CA HIS A 411 -11.50 -0.61 9.75
C HIS A 411 -12.38 -1.88 9.67
N GLN A 412 -12.59 -2.42 8.47
CA GLN A 412 -13.41 -3.60 8.19
C GLN A 412 -12.59 -4.82 7.76
N ARG A 413 -11.26 -4.84 7.89
CA ARG A 413 -10.45 -6.04 7.65
C ARG A 413 -9.55 -6.34 8.84
N LEU A 414 -9.58 -7.58 9.30
CA LEU A 414 -8.67 -8.09 10.32
C LEU A 414 -8.04 -9.39 9.84
N SER A 415 -6.71 -9.38 9.66
CA SER A 415 -5.94 -10.56 9.24
C SER A 415 -5.18 -11.13 10.43
N LEU A 416 -5.48 -12.37 10.78
CA LEU A 416 -4.99 -13.09 11.96
C LEU A 416 -4.13 -14.29 11.52
N GLY A 417 -2.85 -14.26 11.86
CA GLY A 417 -1.92 -15.36 11.66
C GLY A 417 -2.12 -16.46 12.70
N VAL A 418 -2.18 -17.71 12.26
CA VAL A 418 -2.32 -18.89 13.13
C VAL A 418 -1.26 -19.92 12.77
N VAL A 419 -0.65 -20.54 13.78
CA VAL A 419 0.23 -21.70 13.53
C VAL A 419 -0.63 -22.96 13.33
N PRO A 420 -0.18 -23.94 12.53
CA PRO A 420 -0.90 -25.20 12.36
C PRO A 420 -1.20 -25.87 13.70
N SER A 421 -2.41 -26.40 13.83
CA SER A 421 -2.81 -27.19 15.00
C SER A 421 -2.97 -28.66 14.68
N ALA A 422 -2.64 -29.52 15.65
CA ALA A 422 -2.67 -30.97 15.50
C ALA A 422 -4.07 -31.56 15.75
N ASP A 423 -4.89 -30.91 16.58
CA ASP A 423 -6.18 -31.45 17.04
C ASP A 423 -7.26 -30.37 16.98
N VAL A 424 -8.46 -30.78 16.57
CA VAL A 424 -9.66 -29.93 16.58
C VAL A 424 -10.00 -29.44 17.99
N ASN A 425 -9.63 -30.21 19.01
CA ASN A 425 -9.81 -29.88 20.42
C ASN A 425 -8.61 -29.14 21.03
N SER A 426 -7.63 -28.72 20.23
CA SER A 426 -6.51 -27.94 20.77
C SER A 426 -6.98 -26.59 21.32
N ARG A 427 -6.29 -26.10 22.34
CA ARG A 427 -6.60 -24.79 22.93
C ARG A 427 -6.55 -23.64 21.91
N LEU A 428 -5.63 -23.71 20.94
CA LEU A 428 -5.54 -22.70 19.87
C LEU A 428 -6.78 -22.75 18.95
N SER A 429 -7.20 -23.95 18.56
CA SER A 429 -8.42 -24.16 17.77
C SER A 429 -9.65 -23.64 18.51
N GLU A 430 -9.75 -23.91 19.82
CA GLU A 430 -10.84 -23.43 20.67
C GLU A 430 -10.89 -21.89 20.74
N LEU A 431 -9.74 -21.23 20.93
CA LEU A 431 -9.65 -19.77 20.92
C LEU A 431 -10.14 -19.19 19.60
N ILE A 432 -9.73 -19.76 18.47
CA ILE A 432 -10.12 -19.27 17.14
C ILE A 432 -11.61 -19.56 16.86
N VAL A 433 -12.05 -20.79 17.04
CA VAL A 433 -13.41 -21.22 16.65
C VAL A 433 -14.47 -20.67 17.59
N ASN A 434 -14.22 -20.62 18.90
CA ASN A 434 -15.24 -20.20 19.85
C ASN A 434 -15.10 -18.71 20.18
N GLN A 435 -13.90 -18.28 20.57
CA GLN A 435 -13.74 -16.93 21.12
C GLN A 435 -13.67 -15.88 20.00
N VAL A 436 -12.84 -16.10 18.97
CA VAL A 436 -12.78 -15.16 17.83
C VAL A 436 -14.10 -15.14 17.06
N ALA A 437 -14.81 -16.27 16.92
CA ALA A 437 -16.13 -16.28 16.28
C ALA A 437 -17.21 -15.55 17.09
N LYS A 438 -17.27 -15.75 18.42
CA LYS A 438 -18.19 -14.98 19.30
C LYS A 438 -17.91 -13.49 19.22
N TRP A 439 -16.64 -13.11 19.23
CA TRP A 439 -16.24 -11.73 19.02
C TRP A 439 -16.73 -11.20 17.67
N GLN A 440 -16.60 -11.98 16.59
CA GLN A 440 -17.03 -11.58 15.24
C GLN A 440 -18.53 -11.30 15.14
N VAL A 441 -19.38 -11.97 15.94
CA VAL A 441 -20.83 -11.68 16.00
C VAL A 441 -21.09 -10.23 16.42
N HIS A 442 -20.25 -9.66 17.28
CA HIS A 442 -20.35 -8.26 17.71
C HIS A 442 -19.72 -7.27 16.72
N TYR A 443 -19.04 -7.77 15.68
CA TYR A 443 -18.36 -6.98 14.64
C TYR A 443 -18.68 -7.50 13.22
N PRO A 444 -19.97 -7.50 12.80
CA PRO A 444 -20.40 -8.12 11.53
C PRO A 444 -19.81 -7.44 10.28
N ASP A 445 -19.45 -6.16 10.38
CA ASP A 445 -18.84 -5.40 9.29
C ASP A 445 -17.34 -5.71 9.11
N VAL A 446 -16.72 -6.45 10.04
CA VAL A 446 -15.30 -6.82 9.96
C VAL A 446 -15.13 -8.13 9.20
N ARG A 447 -14.48 -8.06 8.05
CA ARG A 447 -13.95 -9.21 7.32
C ARG A 447 -12.73 -9.76 8.03
N LEU A 448 -12.91 -10.87 8.75
CA LEU A 448 -11.84 -11.66 9.33
C LEU A 448 -11.17 -12.53 8.24
N GLU A 449 -9.84 -12.52 8.21
CA GLU A 449 -9.01 -13.37 7.36
C GLU A 449 -8.04 -14.15 8.25
N ILE A 450 -8.05 -15.48 8.14
CA ILE A 450 -7.15 -16.34 8.89
C ILE A 450 -6.04 -16.80 7.94
N VAL A 451 -4.79 -16.55 8.32
CA VAL A 451 -3.61 -16.94 7.55
C VAL A 451 -2.85 -18.00 8.35
N GLU A 452 -2.86 -19.25 7.87
CA GLU A 452 -2.11 -20.34 8.50
C GLU A 452 -0.72 -20.46 7.89
N ASP A 453 0.34 -20.42 8.71
CA ASP A 453 1.72 -20.64 8.27
C ASP A 453 2.64 -21.00 9.46
N LYS A 454 3.90 -21.36 9.18
CA LYS A 454 4.93 -21.57 10.19
C LYS A 454 5.23 -20.28 10.96
N GLN A 455 5.59 -20.42 12.23
CA GLN A 455 5.90 -19.30 13.12
C GLN A 455 6.85 -18.26 12.49
N GLN A 456 7.95 -18.70 11.88
CA GLN A 456 8.93 -17.79 11.26
C GLN A 456 8.34 -16.98 10.11
N ALA A 457 7.50 -17.61 9.28
CA ALA A 457 6.81 -16.94 8.19
C ALA A 457 5.82 -15.91 8.74
N LEU A 458 5.01 -16.28 9.73
CA LEU A 458 4.07 -15.37 10.40
C LEU A 458 4.77 -14.17 11.06
N VAL A 459 5.92 -14.38 11.71
CA VAL A 459 6.75 -13.30 12.26
C VAL A 459 7.24 -12.36 11.15
N GLY A 460 7.61 -12.90 9.98
CA GLY A 460 7.94 -12.12 8.78
C GLY A 460 6.73 -11.33 8.22
N LEU A 461 5.56 -11.95 8.20
CA LEU A 461 4.30 -11.32 7.76
C LEU A 461 3.86 -10.20 8.71
N LEU A 462 4.03 -10.36 10.02
CA LEU A 462 3.86 -9.30 11.01
C LEU A 462 4.83 -8.15 10.75
N ARG A 463 6.12 -8.45 10.54
CA ARG A 463 7.17 -7.44 10.28
C ARG A 463 6.91 -6.64 9.01
N SER A 464 6.41 -7.30 7.97
CA SER A 464 6.04 -6.69 6.69
C SER A 464 4.60 -6.13 6.66
N GLN A 465 3.86 -6.28 7.77
CA GLN A 465 2.48 -5.81 7.95
C GLN A 465 1.48 -6.40 6.95
N HIS A 466 1.73 -7.61 6.45
CA HIS A 466 0.76 -8.37 5.64
C HIS A 466 -0.35 -8.98 6.50
N ILE A 467 -0.06 -9.24 7.79
CA ILE A 467 -1.05 -9.64 8.80
C ILE A 467 -1.01 -8.65 9.97
N HIS A 468 -2.11 -8.58 10.72
CA HIS A 468 -2.27 -7.58 11.77
C HIS A 468 -1.86 -8.14 13.14
N LEU A 469 -2.31 -9.36 13.44
CA LEU A 469 -2.08 -10.09 14.68
C LEU A 469 -1.64 -11.51 14.33
N ALA A 470 -0.88 -12.18 15.19
CA ALA A 470 -0.61 -13.61 15.01
C ALA A 470 -0.43 -14.37 16.34
N PHE A 471 -0.88 -15.62 16.40
CA PHE A 471 -0.60 -16.53 17.51
C PHE A 471 0.76 -17.18 17.33
N VAL A 472 1.81 -16.49 17.78
CA VAL A 472 3.20 -16.95 17.69
C VAL A 472 3.94 -16.76 19.00
N GLU A 473 4.88 -17.65 19.27
CA GLU A 473 5.67 -17.68 20.50
C GLU A 473 7.15 -17.43 20.14
N ASP A 474 7.48 -16.19 19.78
CA ASP A 474 8.87 -15.77 19.48
C ASP A 474 9.33 -14.59 20.33
N ASN A 475 10.53 -14.68 20.89
CA ASN A 475 11.06 -13.69 21.83
C ASN A 475 11.95 -12.67 21.10
N VAL A 476 11.31 -11.79 20.32
CA VAL A 476 11.98 -10.70 19.59
C VAL A 476 11.57 -9.33 20.15
N SER A 477 12.56 -8.43 20.31
CA SER A 477 12.38 -7.15 21.04
C SER A 477 11.37 -6.16 20.43
N TRP A 478 10.98 -6.39 19.17
CA TRP A 478 10.08 -5.53 18.39
C TRP A 478 8.64 -6.06 18.30
N LEU A 479 8.35 -7.23 18.87
CA LEU A 479 6.99 -7.70 19.09
C LEU A 479 6.51 -7.36 20.50
N VAL A 480 5.22 -7.09 20.61
CA VAL A 480 4.47 -7.20 21.87
C VAL A 480 3.74 -8.53 21.82
N GLN A 481 3.77 -9.26 22.93
CA GLN A 481 3.16 -10.57 23.05
C GLN A 481 2.27 -10.59 24.29
N GLU A 482 0.99 -10.87 24.07
CA GLU A 482 -0.02 -10.85 25.13
C GLU A 482 -0.47 -12.28 25.39
N ALA A 483 -0.45 -12.70 26.66
CA ALA A 483 -0.99 -13.99 27.04
C ALA A 483 -2.51 -13.99 26.83
N VAL A 484 -3.00 -15.02 26.14
CA VAL A 484 -4.43 -15.20 25.81
C VAL A 484 -4.92 -16.59 26.19
N SER A 485 -4.09 -17.36 26.91
CA SER A 485 -4.46 -18.64 27.52
C SER A 485 -3.75 -18.81 28.86
N ALA A 486 -4.33 -19.64 29.72
CA ALA A 486 -3.61 -20.15 30.87
C ALA A 486 -2.44 -21.05 30.41
N PRO A 487 -1.37 -21.21 31.22
CA PRO A 487 -0.31 -22.17 30.93
C PRO A 487 -0.86 -23.60 30.90
N GLU A 488 -0.65 -24.30 29.79
CA GLU A 488 -1.04 -25.69 29.59
C GLU A 488 0.17 -26.63 29.76
N PRO A 489 0.09 -27.71 30.54
CA PRO A 489 1.22 -28.61 30.74
C PRO A 489 1.60 -29.37 29.46
N ILE A 490 2.90 -29.44 29.19
CA ILE A 490 3.52 -30.33 28.21
C ILE A 490 3.87 -31.65 28.90
N GLY A 491 3.48 -32.76 28.27
CA GLY A 491 3.75 -34.10 28.76
C GLY A 491 4.24 -35.04 27.66
N LEU A 492 4.67 -36.23 28.07
CA LEU A 492 4.98 -37.32 27.15
C LEU A 492 3.67 -37.95 26.68
N VAL A 493 3.48 -38.03 25.37
CA VAL A 493 2.32 -38.65 24.73
C VAL A 493 2.76 -39.88 23.95
N MET A 494 2.14 -41.03 24.23
CA MET A 494 2.46 -42.29 23.56
C MET A 494 1.31 -43.29 23.63
N ALA A 495 1.27 -44.29 22.75
CA ALA A 495 0.25 -45.35 22.83
C ALA A 495 0.38 -46.20 24.11
N PRO A 496 -0.73 -46.75 24.63
CA PRO A 496 -0.72 -47.66 25.79
C PRO A 496 0.22 -48.85 25.63
N ASP A 497 0.28 -49.45 24.44
CA ASP A 497 1.14 -50.59 24.12
C ASP A 497 2.64 -50.23 24.23
N LEU A 498 3.04 -49.08 23.68
CA LEU A 498 4.42 -48.60 23.80
C LEU A 498 4.76 -48.21 25.25
N ALA A 499 3.83 -47.57 25.96
CA ALA A 499 4.00 -47.26 27.38
C ALA A 499 4.22 -48.53 28.22
N GLY A 500 3.44 -49.60 27.95
CA GLY A 500 3.58 -50.89 28.59
C GLY A 500 4.93 -51.55 28.34
N ARG A 501 5.45 -51.51 27.09
CA ARG A 501 6.80 -52.00 26.76
C ARG A 501 7.91 -51.27 27.52
N LEU A 502 7.70 -50.00 27.83
CA LEU A 502 8.63 -49.17 28.59
C LEU A 502 8.39 -49.22 30.11
N GLY A 503 7.44 -50.06 30.57
CA GLY A 503 7.13 -50.24 32.00
C GLY A 503 6.40 -49.06 32.65
N ILE A 504 5.80 -48.17 31.85
CA ILE A 504 5.10 -46.97 32.34
C ILE A 504 3.65 -47.35 32.69
N ARG A 505 3.21 -46.97 33.89
CA ARG A 505 1.81 -47.17 34.32
C ARG A 505 0.95 -45.97 33.98
N GLN A 506 -0.32 -46.19 33.65
CA GLN A 506 -1.27 -45.10 33.44
C GLN A 506 -1.38 -44.24 34.72
N GLY A 507 -1.29 -42.91 34.56
CA GLY A 507 -1.30 -41.97 35.68
C GLY A 507 0.03 -41.78 36.41
N GLN A 508 1.09 -42.49 36.02
CA GLN A 508 2.45 -42.24 36.50
C GLN A 508 2.96 -40.88 35.99
N SER A 509 3.74 -40.18 36.82
CA SER A 509 4.56 -39.03 36.39
C SER A 509 6.01 -39.46 36.21
N LEU A 510 6.72 -38.81 35.28
CA LEU A 510 8.10 -39.14 34.93
C LEU A 510 9.02 -37.90 35.05
N ASP A 511 10.26 -38.11 35.46
CA ASP A 511 11.28 -37.05 35.43
C ASP A 511 11.78 -36.86 33.99
N TRP A 512 12.08 -35.62 33.58
CA TRP A 512 12.61 -35.35 32.24
C TRP A 512 13.87 -36.19 31.90
N ARG A 513 14.69 -36.55 32.89
CA ARG A 513 15.88 -37.38 32.69
C ARG A 513 15.55 -38.82 32.27
N SER A 514 14.37 -39.33 32.63
CA SER A 514 13.97 -40.70 32.27
C SER A 514 13.57 -40.83 30.81
N LEU A 515 13.39 -39.72 30.08
CA LEU A 515 13.07 -39.74 28.65
C LEU A 515 14.25 -40.18 27.77
N ARG A 516 15.45 -40.28 28.35
CA ARG A 516 16.65 -40.67 27.62
C ARG A 516 16.49 -42.10 27.07
N GLY A 517 16.60 -42.24 25.75
CA GLY A 517 16.50 -43.52 25.06
C GLY A 517 15.06 -43.97 24.77
N TYR A 518 14.06 -43.14 25.03
CA TYR A 518 12.71 -43.41 24.55
C TYR A 518 12.62 -43.13 23.04
N PRO A 519 11.83 -43.92 22.29
CA PRO A 519 11.62 -43.68 20.87
C PRO A 519 10.75 -42.43 20.70
N LEU A 520 11.35 -41.32 20.26
CA LEU A 520 10.68 -40.01 20.19
C LEU A 520 10.60 -39.46 18.77
N VAL A 521 9.41 -38.98 18.40
CA VAL A 521 9.22 -38.03 17.30
C VAL A 521 9.02 -36.63 17.88
N LEU A 522 9.86 -35.67 17.48
CA LEU A 522 9.77 -34.28 17.93
C LEU A 522 9.60 -33.31 16.75
N PRO A 523 9.00 -32.12 16.96
CA PRO A 523 9.03 -31.05 15.97
C PRO A 523 10.46 -30.61 15.64
N ARG A 524 10.67 -30.04 14.46
CA ARG A 524 11.99 -29.51 14.09
C ARG A 524 12.36 -28.30 14.96
N ARG A 525 13.68 -28.04 15.05
CA ARG A 525 14.29 -27.03 15.93
C ARG A 525 13.86 -25.59 15.67
N ASP A 526 13.30 -25.32 14.49
CA ASP A 526 12.76 -24.02 14.08
C ASP A 526 11.32 -23.75 14.54
N SER A 527 10.64 -24.75 15.13
CA SER A 527 9.30 -24.60 15.68
C SER A 527 9.30 -24.00 17.11
N GLY A 528 8.28 -23.21 17.43
CA GLY A 528 8.13 -22.58 18.75
C GLY A 528 8.05 -23.59 19.89
N LEU A 529 7.30 -24.68 19.70
CA LEU A 529 7.18 -25.76 20.70
C LEU A 529 8.51 -26.46 20.96
N ARG A 530 9.30 -26.75 19.91
CA ARG A 530 10.61 -27.39 20.08
C ARG A 530 11.57 -26.49 20.84
N LYS A 531 11.59 -25.19 20.53
CA LYS A 531 12.42 -24.22 21.24
C LYS A 531 12.07 -24.16 22.74
N LEU A 532 10.78 -24.13 23.08
CA LEU A 532 10.32 -24.18 24.46
C LEU A 532 10.78 -25.45 25.20
N ILE A 533 10.71 -26.61 24.55
CA ILE A 533 11.18 -27.89 25.10
C ILE A 533 12.71 -27.89 25.26
N ASP A 534 13.45 -27.42 24.25
CA ASP A 534 14.91 -27.39 24.27
C ASP A 534 15.42 -26.45 25.38
N ASP A 535 14.83 -25.26 25.52
CA ASP A 535 15.15 -24.30 26.58
C ASP A 535 14.90 -24.90 27.98
N HIS A 536 13.80 -25.64 28.14
CA HIS A 536 13.50 -26.36 29.39
C HIS A 536 14.51 -27.48 29.65
N CYS A 537 14.83 -28.30 28.65
CA CYS A 537 15.84 -29.35 28.76
C CYS A 537 17.22 -28.80 29.18
N VAL A 538 17.64 -27.67 28.58
CA VAL A 538 18.87 -26.96 28.98
C VAL A 538 18.82 -26.54 30.44
N SER A 539 17.69 -25.97 30.91
CA SER A 539 17.53 -25.57 32.31
C SER A 539 17.60 -26.74 33.31
N GLN A 540 17.24 -27.94 32.86
CA GLN A 540 17.23 -29.16 33.68
C GLN A 540 18.50 -30.02 33.53
N ASN A 541 19.47 -29.60 32.71
CA ASN A 541 20.63 -30.39 32.30
C ASN A 541 20.25 -31.76 31.71
N VAL A 542 19.22 -31.77 30.86
CA VAL A 542 18.73 -32.96 30.16
C VAL A 542 19.09 -32.86 28.68
N THR A 543 19.62 -33.96 28.12
CA THR A 543 19.82 -34.08 26.67
C THR A 543 18.77 -35.02 26.10
N LEU A 544 17.87 -34.45 25.29
CA LEU A 544 16.82 -35.19 24.60
C LEU A 544 17.28 -35.47 23.16
N MET A 545 17.20 -36.73 22.73
CA MET A 545 17.45 -37.11 21.34
C MET A 545 16.14 -37.54 20.69
N ALA A 546 15.85 -36.98 19.52
CA ALA A 546 14.73 -37.43 18.69
C ALA A 546 15.22 -38.51 17.72
N ASP A 547 14.51 -39.62 17.64
CA ASP A 547 14.70 -40.62 16.59
C ASP A 547 14.18 -40.10 15.25
N VAL A 548 13.13 -39.26 15.30
CA VAL A 548 12.54 -38.61 14.13
C VAL A 548 12.24 -37.14 14.40
N GLU A 549 12.64 -36.26 13.49
CA GLU A 549 12.26 -34.83 13.52
C GLU A 549 11.23 -34.53 12.42
N SER A 550 10.05 -34.04 12.79
CA SER A 550 8.92 -33.83 11.86
C SER A 550 8.01 -32.68 12.29
N ASP A 551 7.79 -31.73 11.37
CA ASP A 551 6.80 -30.64 11.51
C ASP A 551 5.37 -31.09 11.16
N SER A 552 5.21 -32.32 10.66
CA SER A 552 3.93 -32.81 10.17
C SER A 552 3.11 -33.37 11.34
N LEU A 553 2.27 -32.53 11.93
CA LEU A 553 1.49 -32.86 13.13
C LEU A 553 0.59 -34.10 12.95
N ASN A 554 -0.01 -34.24 11.77
CA ASN A 554 -0.83 -35.40 11.37
C ASN A 554 -0.03 -36.72 11.32
N ILE A 555 1.21 -36.70 10.81
CA ILE A 555 2.10 -37.86 10.78
C ILE A 555 2.53 -38.21 12.20
N ASN A 556 2.88 -37.20 13.01
CA ASN A 556 3.29 -37.40 14.39
C ASN A 556 2.18 -38.06 15.22
N GLN A 557 0.94 -37.59 15.11
CA GLN A 557 -0.22 -38.21 15.76
C GLN A 557 -0.44 -39.66 15.33
N ARG A 558 -0.23 -39.96 14.04
CA ARG A 558 -0.37 -41.33 13.54
C ARG A 558 0.72 -42.26 14.09
N TRP A 559 1.97 -41.80 14.14
CA TRP A 559 3.05 -42.57 14.75
C TRP A 559 2.84 -42.83 16.25
N ILE A 560 2.27 -41.86 16.96
CA ILE A 560 1.85 -42.02 18.36
C ILE A 560 0.77 -43.08 18.46
N ALA A 561 -0.32 -42.96 17.69
CA ALA A 561 -1.46 -43.88 17.75
C ALA A 561 -1.11 -45.32 17.33
N GLU A 562 -0.15 -45.50 16.41
CA GLU A 562 0.38 -46.80 16.00
C GLU A 562 1.44 -47.35 16.98
N GLY A 563 1.77 -46.63 18.05
CA GLY A 563 2.70 -47.08 19.10
C GLY A 563 4.16 -47.19 18.64
N LYS A 564 4.54 -46.46 17.60
CA LYS A 564 5.91 -46.46 17.04
C LYS A 564 6.83 -45.51 17.79
N TYR A 565 6.32 -44.32 18.11
CA TYR A 565 7.07 -43.27 18.80
C TYR A 565 6.20 -42.56 19.83
N GLY A 566 6.81 -42.02 20.88
CA GLY A 566 6.22 -41.00 21.73
C GLY A 566 6.54 -39.58 21.23
N SER A 567 5.85 -38.58 21.76
CA SER A 567 6.15 -37.17 21.49
C SER A 567 5.90 -36.30 22.72
N LEU A 568 6.41 -35.07 22.70
CA LEU A 568 6.21 -34.08 23.75
C LEU A 568 5.22 -33.02 23.27
N LEU A 569 3.99 -33.08 23.78
CA LEU A 569 2.89 -32.27 23.31
C LEU A 569 2.06 -31.73 24.50
N PRO A 570 1.40 -30.57 24.35
CA PRO A 570 0.32 -30.17 25.25
C PRO A 570 -0.82 -31.18 25.20
N ARG A 571 -1.53 -31.37 26.31
CA ARG A 571 -2.62 -32.36 26.39
C ARG A 571 -3.72 -32.12 25.34
N SER A 572 -4.13 -30.88 25.14
CA SER A 572 -5.18 -30.48 24.19
C SER A 572 -4.83 -30.81 22.75
N ALA A 573 -3.54 -30.93 22.39
CA ALA A 573 -3.10 -31.30 21.05
C ALA A 573 -3.30 -32.79 20.72
N VAL A 574 -3.75 -33.59 21.68
CA VAL A 574 -3.96 -35.05 21.53
C VAL A 574 -5.22 -35.54 22.25
N GLU A 575 -6.12 -34.65 22.68
CA GLU A 575 -7.31 -35.03 23.46
C GLU A 575 -8.21 -36.01 22.69
N SER A 576 -8.27 -35.89 21.35
CA SER A 576 -8.99 -36.85 20.50
C SER A 576 -8.37 -38.24 20.54
N LEU A 577 -7.04 -38.36 20.63
CA LEU A 577 -6.37 -39.66 20.77
C LEU A 577 -6.53 -40.25 22.17
N ILE A 578 -6.53 -39.41 23.20
CA ILE A 578 -6.71 -39.83 24.59
C ILE A 578 -8.12 -40.36 24.80
N SER A 579 -9.14 -39.63 24.34
CA SER A 579 -10.55 -40.04 24.44
C SER A 579 -10.85 -41.35 23.70
N MET A 580 -10.15 -41.62 22.59
CA MET A 580 -10.23 -42.90 21.86
C MET A 580 -9.35 -44.01 22.47
N ASN A 581 -8.70 -43.76 23.61
CA ASN A 581 -7.73 -44.65 24.26
C ASN A 581 -6.58 -45.11 23.33
N LYS A 582 -6.21 -44.28 22.35
CA LYS A 582 -5.08 -44.51 21.42
C LYS A 582 -3.78 -43.89 21.91
N ALA A 583 -3.85 -43.01 22.90
CA ALA A 583 -2.69 -42.39 23.51
C ALA A 583 -2.91 -42.17 25.02
N TRP A 584 -1.84 -42.22 25.79
CA TRP A 584 -1.78 -41.74 27.16
C TRP A 584 -1.01 -40.42 27.20
N PHE A 585 -1.47 -39.51 28.06
CA PHE A 585 -0.72 -38.32 28.47
C PHE A 585 -0.04 -38.59 29.80
N ILE A 586 1.28 -38.55 29.81
CA ILE A 586 2.14 -38.83 30.96
C ILE A 586 2.74 -37.51 31.44
N ALA A 587 2.42 -37.12 32.67
CA ALA A 587 2.90 -35.87 33.24
C ALA A 587 4.42 -35.92 33.48
N LEU A 588 5.11 -34.80 33.24
CA LEU A 588 6.55 -34.68 33.44
C LEU A 588 6.88 -33.78 34.63
N THR A 589 7.93 -34.12 35.37
CA THR A 589 8.43 -33.37 36.52
C THR A 589 9.87 -32.90 36.27
N PRO A 590 10.17 -31.59 36.42
CA PRO A 590 9.25 -30.49 36.71
C PRO A 590 8.27 -30.18 35.55
N VAL A 591 7.13 -29.58 35.89
CA VAL A 591 6.07 -29.25 34.92
C VAL A 591 6.54 -28.10 34.01
N LEU A 592 6.42 -28.31 32.70
CA LEU A 592 6.62 -27.28 31.68
C LEU A 592 5.26 -26.81 31.15
N GLY A 593 4.94 -25.52 31.34
CA GLY A 593 3.70 -24.92 30.85
C GLY A 593 3.90 -24.17 29.52
N ARG A 594 3.02 -24.40 28.56
CA ARG A 594 2.92 -23.62 27.32
C ARG A 594 1.81 -22.58 27.43
N THR A 595 2.12 -21.33 27.13
CA THR A 595 1.14 -20.23 27.09
C THR A 595 0.98 -19.75 25.66
N ILE A 596 -0.25 -19.77 25.15
CA ILE A 596 -0.57 -19.19 23.85
C ILE A 596 -0.51 -17.68 23.97
N ARG A 597 0.22 -17.05 23.05
CA ARG A 597 0.38 -15.59 22.99
C ARG A 597 -0.08 -15.02 21.67
N LEU A 598 -0.79 -13.90 21.75
CA LEU A 598 -1.15 -13.08 20.61
C LEU A 598 -0.11 -11.98 20.42
N SER A 599 0.51 -11.94 19.24
CA SER A 599 1.65 -11.08 18.94
C SER A 599 1.30 -10.00 17.92
N TYR A 600 1.86 -8.80 18.11
CA TYR A 600 1.76 -7.66 17.20
C TYR A 600 2.98 -6.74 17.28
N LEU A 601 3.15 -5.83 16.32
CA LEU A 601 4.30 -4.91 16.27
C LEU A 601 4.25 -3.84 17.37
N LYS A 602 5.34 -3.70 18.14
CA LYS A 602 5.44 -2.78 19.29
C LYS A 602 5.23 -1.31 18.96
N ASN A 603 5.71 -0.86 17.80
CA ASN A 603 5.63 0.55 17.39
C ASN A 603 4.49 0.83 16.42
N ARG A 604 3.52 -0.09 16.28
CA ARG A 604 2.36 0.09 15.40
C ARG A 604 1.19 0.62 16.20
N GLN A 605 0.50 1.62 15.66
CA GLN A 605 -0.78 2.07 16.21
C GLN A 605 -1.86 1.03 15.87
N LEU A 606 -2.40 0.37 16.90
CA LEU A 606 -3.50 -0.58 16.73
C LEU A 606 -4.79 0.17 16.37
N ASN A 607 -5.54 -0.37 15.41
CA ASN A 607 -6.85 0.15 15.11
C ASN A 607 -7.87 -0.28 16.20
N PRO A 608 -9.06 0.33 16.28
CA PRO A 608 -10.05 0.02 17.31
C PRO A 608 -10.49 -1.45 17.35
N VAL A 609 -10.56 -2.09 16.18
CA VAL A 609 -11.00 -3.49 16.02
C VAL A 609 -9.93 -4.46 16.55
N GLU A 610 -8.67 -4.24 16.19
CA GLU A 610 -7.52 -5.02 16.67
C GLU A 610 -7.39 -4.91 18.18
N LYS A 611 -7.46 -3.68 18.71
CA LYS A 611 -7.38 -3.44 20.14
C LYS A 611 -8.51 -4.14 20.86
N ASN A 612 -9.73 -4.06 20.34
CA ASN A 612 -10.87 -4.71 20.96
C ASN A 612 -10.76 -6.24 20.96
N LEU A 613 -10.28 -6.88 19.87
CA LEU A 613 -10.06 -8.33 19.87
C LEU A 613 -9.02 -8.73 20.92
N ILE A 614 -7.93 -7.98 21.05
CA ILE A 614 -6.91 -8.24 22.07
C ILE A 614 -7.52 -8.14 23.47
N ASP A 615 -8.26 -7.06 23.74
CA ASP A 615 -8.89 -6.83 25.05
C ASP A 615 -9.93 -7.92 25.36
N TYR A 616 -10.73 -8.34 24.37
CA TYR A 616 -11.71 -9.41 24.48
C TYR A 616 -11.05 -10.75 24.86
N LEU A 617 -9.99 -11.14 24.14
CA LEU A 617 -9.30 -12.41 24.41
C LEU A 617 -8.58 -12.41 25.77
N ARG A 618 -8.15 -11.26 26.29
CA ARG A 618 -7.61 -11.15 27.66
C ARG A 618 -8.68 -11.28 28.72
N LEU A 619 -9.81 -10.61 28.56
CA LEU A 619 -10.91 -10.68 29.53
C LEU A 619 -11.45 -12.10 29.68
N GLU A 620 -11.52 -12.85 28.59
CA GLU A 620 -11.93 -14.26 28.62
C GLU A 620 -10.90 -15.17 29.31
N LEU A 621 -9.60 -14.82 29.27
CA LEU A 621 -8.58 -15.49 30.07
C LEU A 621 -8.81 -15.24 31.56
N ASP A 622 -9.08 -14.00 31.96
CA ASP A 622 -9.28 -13.63 33.36
C ASP A 622 -10.57 -14.28 33.94
N ASN A 623 -11.65 -14.33 33.16
CA ASN A 623 -12.92 -14.95 33.56
C ASN A 623 -12.87 -16.49 33.61
N GLY A 624 -11.92 -17.13 32.91
CA GLY A 624 -11.74 -18.58 32.91
C GLY A 624 -10.78 -19.11 33.99
N LEU A 625 -10.25 -18.21 34.85
CA LEU A 625 -9.35 -18.53 35.97
C LEU A 625 -10.06 -18.53 37.34
N GLU A 626 -11.35 -18.16 37.40
CA GLU A 626 -12.26 -18.43 38.53
C GLU A 626 -12.87 -19.83 38.41
#